data_AF-A0A925J5M1-F1
#
_entry.id   AF-A0A925J5M1-F1
#
_cell.length_a   1.000
_cell.length_b   1.000
_cell.length_c   1.000
_cell.angle_alpha   90.00
_cell.angle_beta   90.00
_cell.angle_gamma   90.00
#
_symmetry.space_group_name_H-M   'P 1'
#
loop_
_entity.id
_entity.type
_entity.pdbx_description
1 polymer ?
#
loop_
_entity_poly.entity_id
_entity_poly.type
_entity_poly.pdbx_seq_one_letter_code
_entity_poly.pdbx_strand_id
1 'polypeptide(L)'
;MLALALALSALSCGDSLGPGEVEGRYVLESVSAAQLPVTLSGDGWSYRIVADTIWFDDDGRGTKVHIQEWNGRGPERFEQRFDYRYRGGRVEVTYVCPPNASCIEGPHLIVRRQHNKLIASYSPHMQGQGNPEFTYRPAAP
;
A
#
# COMPACT_ATOMS: atom_id res chain seq x y z
N MET A 1 30.49 -41.96 -1.39
CA MET A 1 29.19 -41.62 -0.77
C MET A 1 28.89 -40.17 -1.13
N LEU A 2 28.02 -39.93 -2.11
CA LEU A 2 27.67 -38.59 -2.58
C LEU A 2 26.35 -38.19 -1.91
N ALA A 3 26.39 -37.23 -0.99
CA ALA A 3 25.20 -36.69 -0.35
C ALA A 3 24.61 -35.62 -1.25
N LEU A 4 23.48 -35.93 -1.89
CA LEU A 4 22.72 -35.00 -2.72
C LEU A 4 21.80 -34.18 -1.79
N ALA A 5 22.21 -32.96 -1.45
CA ALA A 5 21.39 -32.03 -0.69
C ALA A 5 20.29 -31.46 -1.61
N LEU A 6 19.05 -31.89 -1.44
CA LEU A 6 17.88 -31.24 -2.05
C LEU A 6 17.70 -29.86 -1.41
N ALA A 7 18.05 -28.81 -2.15
CA ALA A 7 17.65 -27.45 -1.84
C ALA A 7 16.14 -27.32 -2.11
N LEU A 8 15.33 -27.40 -1.06
CA LEU A 8 13.94 -26.91 -1.12
C LEU A 8 14.00 -25.40 -1.31
N SER A 9 13.83 -24.96 -2.55
CA SER A 9 13.45 -23.60 -2.87
C SER A 9 12.10 -23.33 -2.20
N ALA A 10 12.14 -22.57 -1.09
CA ALA A 10 10.95 -21.95 -0.53
C ALA A 10 10.39 -20.99 -1.59
N LEU A 11 9.51 -21.50 -2.44
CA LEU A 11 8.56 -20.70 -3.18
C LEU A 11 7.75 -19.97 -2.11
N SER A 12 8.13 -18.73 -1.85
CA SER A 12 7.27 -17.76 -1.18
C SER A 12 6.02 -17.63 -2.07
N CYS A 13 5.03 -18.49 -1.84
CA CYS A 13 3.70 -18.34 -2.39
C CYS A 13 3.15 -17.02 -1.85
N GLY A 14 3.26 -15.96 -2.65
CA GLY A 14 2.39 -14.81 -2.45
C GLY A 14 0.98 -15.29 -2.73
N ASP A 15 0.09 -15.16 -1.75
CA ASP A 15 -1.32 -15.50 -1.93
C ASP A 15 -1.86 -14.64 -3.09
N SER A 16 -2.33 -15.30 -4.14
CA SER A 16 -2.87 -14.61 -5.32
C SER A 16 -4.21 -13.97 -4.96
N LEU A 17 -4.29 -12.65 -5.05
CA LEU A 17 -5.54 -11.91 -4.83
C LEU A 17 -6.54 -12.11 -5.98
N GLY A 18 -7.68 -12.70 -5.65
CA GLY A 18 -8.87 -12.81 -6.50
C GLY A 18 -10.00 -11.85 -6.08
N PRO A 19 -11.06 -11.71 -6.91
CA PRO A 19 -12.23 -10.89 -6.59
C PRO A 19 -12.82 -11.22 -5.22
N GLY A 20 -13.16 -10.23 -4.39
CA GLY A 20 -13.72 -10.45 -3.06
C GLY A 20 -12.69 -10.61 -1.93
N GLU A 21 -11.38 -10.64 -2.24
CA GLU A 21 -10.35 -10.93 -1.23
C GLU A 21 -9.66 -9.69 -0.62
N VAL A 22 -9.97 -8.46 -1.05
CA VAL A 22 -9.38 -7.23 -0.47
C VAL A 22 -10.41 -6.32 0.18
N GLU A 23 -11.68 -6.66 0.08
CA GLU A 23 -12.82 -5.89 0.54
C GLU A 23 -12.75 -5.74 2.07
N GLY A 24 -13.04 -4.53 2.54
CA GLY A 24 -13.01 -4.19 3.95
C GLY A 24 -11.98 -3.12 4.31
N ARG A 25 -11.75 -2.99 5.61
CA ARG A 25 -10.94 -1.92 6.22
C ARG A 25 -9.60 -2.44 6.67
N TYR A 26 -8.54 -1.72 6.33
CA TYR A 26 -7.18 -2.03 6.75
C TYR A 26 -6.49 -0.79 7.32
N VAL A 27 -5.74 -0.97 8.39
CA VAL A 27 -4.93 0.08 9.02
C VAL A 27 -3.46 -0.20 8.76
N LEU A 28 -2.72 0.85 8.44
CA LEU A 28 -1.28 0.77 8.24
C LEU A 28 -0.61 0.42 9.56
N GLU A 29 0.20 -0.63 9.53
CA GLU A 29 0.96 -1.13 10.67
C GLU A 29 2.41 -0.63 10.62
N SER A 30 3.02 -0.69 9.44
CA SER A 30 4.42 -0.31 9.24
C SER A 30 4.71 0.17 7.82
N VAL A 31 5.81 0.91 7.69
CA VAL A 31 6.40 1.34 6.42
C VAL A 31 7.84 0.87 6.39
N SER A 32 8.21 0.04 5.42
CA SER A 32 9.53 -0.59 5.33
C SER A 32 9.97 -1.22 6.66
N ALA A 33 9.04 -1.96 7.28
CA ALA A 33 9.15 -2.59 8.61
C ALA A 33 9.22 -1.65 9.83
N ALA A 34 9.30 -0.32 9.66
CA ALA A 34 9.22 0.64 10.75
C ALA A 34 7.76 0.89 11.17
N GLN A 35 7.45 0.75 12.46
CA GLN A 35 6.11 0.93 13.01
C GLN A 35 5.68 2.41 13.02
N LEU A 36 4.37 2.65 12.94
CA LEU A 36 3.80 3.99 13.09
C LEU A 36 3.88 4.51 14.54
N PRO A 37 4.05 5.83 14.74
CA PRO A 37 4.27 6.85 13.71
C PRO A 37 5.70 6.75 13.13
N VAL A 38 5.85 6.96 11.83
CA VAL A 38 7.13 6.84 11.13
C VAL A 38 7.44 8.10 10.32
N THR A 39 8.68 8.56 10.35
CA THR A 39 9.16 9.67 9.54
C THR A 39 9.79 9.15 8.26
N LEU A 40 9.30 9.63 7.12
CA LEU A 40 9.93 9.47 5.83
C LEU A 40 10.61 10.79 5.47
N SER A 41 11.85 10.72 5.03
CA SER A 41 12.65 11.89 4.68
C SER A 41 13.51 11.64 3.46
N GLY A 42 13.73 12.69 2.69
CA GLY A 42 14.71 12.73 1.60
C GLY A 42 15.29 14.14 1.50
N ASP A 43 15.98 14.42 0.40
CA ASP A 43 16.67 15.70 0.22
C ASP A 43 15.68 16.88 0.23
N GLY A 44 15.69 17.64 1.33
CA GLY A 44 14.86 18.84 1.50
C GLY A 44 13.40 18.59 1.91
N TRP A 45 13.00 17.34 2.17
CA TRP A 45 11.64 17.03 2.61
C TRP A 45 11.61 16.00 3.75
N SER A 46 10.64 16.16 4.64
CA SER A 46 10.34 15.21 5.70
C SER A 46 8.87 15.28 6.05
N TYR A 47 8.21 14.13 6.11
CA TYR A 47 6.87 14.02 6.66
C TYR A 47 6.76 12.82 7.58
N ARG A 48 6.00 12.98 8.66
CA ARG A 48 5.73 11.93 9.64
C ARG A 48 4.35 11.37 9.38
N ILE A 49 4.28 10.10 8.99
CA ILE A 49 3.03 9.36 8.89
C ILE A 49 2.59 9.02 10.31
N VAL A 50 1.44 9.54 10.71
CA VAL A 50 0.86 9.31 12.04
C VAL A 50 -0.07 8.11 12.00
N ALA A 51 -0.94 8.05 10.99
CA ALA A 51 -1.87 6.96 10.76
C ALA A 51 -2.26 6.91 9.29
N ASP A 52 -2.63 5.73 8.80
CA ASP A 52 -3.19 5.54 7.47
C ASP A 52 -4.20 4.40 7.52
N THR A 53 -5.35 4.59 6.86
CA THR A 53 -6.39 3.59 6.71
C THR A 53 -6.79 3.52 5.26
N ILE A 54 -6.85 2.30 4.72
CA ILE A 54 -7.38 2.02 3.38
C ILE A 54 -8.64 1.16 3.50
N TRP A 55 -9.65 1.53 2.72
CA TRP A 55 -10.91 0.82 2.58
C TRP A 55 -11.13 0.44 1.12
N PHE A 56 -11.41 -0.82 0.87
CA PHE A 56 -11.84 -1.34 -0.42
C PHE A 56 -13.33 -1.68 -0.32
N ASP A 57 -14.13 -1.01 -1.14
CA ASP A 57 -15.56 -1.26 -1.30
C ASP A 57 -15.79 -2.41 -2.30
N ASP A 58 -16.93 -3.07 -2.25
CA ASP A 58 -17.23 -4.28 -3.05
C ASP A 58 -17.49 -4.02 -4.55
N ASP A 59 -17.49 -2.76 -4.97
CA ASP A 59 -17.79 -2.34 -6.34
C ASP A 59 -16.56 -1.86 -7.13
N GLY A 60 -15.35 -2.16 -6.63
CA GLY A 60 -14.10 -1.78 -7.29
C GLY A 60 -13.65 -0.35 -6.97
N ARG A 61 -14.26 0.30 -5.97
CA ARG A 61 -13.85 1.63 -5.48
C ARG A 61 -13.27 1.53 -4.07
N GLY A 62 -12.67 2.60 -3.62
CA GLY A 62 -12.22 2.67 -2.24
C GLY A 62 -11.76 4.05 -1.81
N THR A 63 -11.42 4.13 -0.53
CA THR A 63 -10.99 5.37 0.11
C THR A 63 -9.77 5.13 0.96
N LYS A 64 -8.79 6.00 0.83
CA LYS A 64 -7.59 6.05 1.66
C LYS A 64 -7.64 7.33 2.50
N VAL A 65 -7.45 7.19 3.81
CA VAL A 65 -7.34 8.29 4.75
C VAL A 65 -5.94 8.28 5.34
N HIS A 66 -5.17 9.31 5.03
CA HIS A 66 -3.80 9.48 5.48
C HIS A 66 -3.72 10.63 6.47
N ILE A 67 -3.10 10.41 7.63
CA ILE A 67 -2.82 11.44 8.63
C ILE A 67 -1.31 11.61 8.70
N GLN A 68 -0.84 12.79 8.32
CA GLN A 68 0.59 13.11 8.27
C GLN A 68 0.89 14.48 8.87
N GLU A 69 2.14 14.66 9.27
CA GLU A 69 2.70 15.94 9.70
C GLU A 69 3.82 16.34 8.77
N TRP A 70 3.77 17.56 8.24
CA TRP A 70 4.79 18.10 7.35
C TRP A 70 5.71 19.05 8.12
N ASN A 71 7.02 18.79 8.16
CA ASN A 71 8.01 19.66 8.83
C ASN A 71 7.62 20.08 10.26
N GLY A 72 7.03 19.18 11.05
CA GLY A 72 6.61 19.44 12.44
C GLY A 72 5.36 20.33 12.58
N ARG A 73 4.65 20.62 11.48
CA ARG A 73 3.28 21.14 11.54
C ARG A 73 2.38 20.03 12.09
N GLY A 74 1.34 20.41 12.85
CA GLY A 74 0.40 19.46 13.46
C GLY A 74 -0.26 18.53 12.43
N PRO A 75 -0.92 17.45 12.89
CA PRO A 75 -1.40 16.40 12.00
C PRO A 75 -2.50 16.91 11.06
N GLU A 76 -2.30 16.69 9.78
CA GLU A 76 -3.25 17.00 8.71
C GLU A 76 -3.86 15.70 8.16
N ARG A 77 -5.17 15.74 7.89
CA ARG A 77 -5.93 14.61 7.33
C ARG A 77 -6.11 14.80 5.83
N PHE A 78 -5.70 13.81 5.06
CA PHE A 78 -5.88 13.73 3.61
C PHE A 78 -6.77 12.53 3.29
N GLU A 79 -7.81 12.76 2.50
CA GLU A 79 -8.71 11.72 2.02
C GLU A 79 -8.58 11.60 0.50
N GLN A 80 -8.31 10.40 0.00
CA GLN A 80 -8.16 10.10 -1.42
C GLN A 80 -9.09 8.98 -1.81
N ARG A 81 -9.95 9.22 -2.79
CA ARG A 81 -10.74 8.17 -3.44
C ARG A 81 -9.89 7.47 -4.50
N PHE A 82 -10.17 6.20 -4.75
CA PHE A 82 -9.52 5.43 -5.81
C PHE A 82 -10.46 4.41 -6.43
N ASP A 83 -10.13 3.99 -7.65
CA ASP A 83 -10.63 2.78 -8.28
C ASP A 83 -9.57 1.68 -8.14
N TYR A 84 -9.98 0.42 -8.11
CA TYR A 84 -9.06 -0.72 -8.07
C TYR A 84 -9.49 -1.86 -8.99
N ARG A 85 -8.52 -2.64 -9.45
CA ARG A 85 -8.74 -3.81 -10.34
C ARG A 85 -7.83 -4.96 -9.97
N TYR A 86 -8.34 -6.18 -10.07
CA TYR A 86 -7.54 -7.40 -9.96
C TYR A 86 -6.79 -7.68 -11.27
N ARG A 87 -5.49 -7.93 -11.18
CA ARG A 87 -4.63 -8.28 -12.31
C ARG A 87 -3.56 -9.27 -11.88
N GLY A 88 -3.61 -10.52 -12.34
CA GLY A 88 -2.53 -11.48 -12.10
C GLY A 88 -2.15 -11.68 -10.63
N GLY A 89 -3.14 -11.85 -9.75
CA GLY A 89 -2.94 -12.11 -8.31
C GLY A 89 -2.54 -10.90 -7.46
N ARG A 90 -2.65 -9.69 -8.01
CA ARG A 90 -2.47 -8.42 -7.28
C ARG A 90 -3.66 -7.50 -7.55
N VAL A 91 -3.80 -6.50 -6.69
CA VAL A 91 -4.72 -5.39 -6.87
C VAL A 91 -3.94 -4.16 -7.33
N GLU A 92 -4.42 -3.55 -8.40
CA GLU A 92 -3.89 -2.33 -8.99
C GLU A 92 -4.82 -1.17 -8.62
N VAL A 93 -4.30 -0.19 -7.88
CA VAL A 93 -5.09 0.95 -7.35
C VAL A 93 -4.78 2.20 -8.13
N THR A 94 -5.81 2.94 -8.54
CA THR A 94 -5.70 4.23 -9.24
C THR A 94 -6.47 5.30 -8.48
N TYR A 95 -5.76 6.23 -7.83
CA TYR A 95 -6.39 7.41 -7.23
C TYR A 95 -7.18 8.22 -8.25
N VAL A 96 -8.37 8.67 -7.82
CA VAL A 96 -9.24 9.53 -8.61
C VAL A 96 -8.59 10.91 -8.75
N CYS A 97 -8.31 11.31 -9.98
CA CYS A 97 -7.78 12.63 -10.28
C CYS A 97 -8.89 13.69 -10.16
N PRO A 98 -8.68 14.78 -9.39
CA PRO A 98 -9.64 15.88 -9.33
C PRO A 98 -9.89 16.52 -10.70
N PRO A 99 -11.08 17.12 -10.92
CA PRO A 99 -11.32 17.88 -12.14
C PRO A 99 -10.31 19.04 -12.23
N ASN A 100 -9.76 19.25 -13.43
CA ASN A 100 -8.74 20.27 -13.75
C ASN A 100 -7.32 20.02 -13.19
N ALA A 101 -7.04 18.84 -12.62
CA ALA A 101 -5.68 18.45 -12.26
C ALA A 101 -5.02 17.66 -13.41
N SER A 102 -3.71 17.83 -13.59
CA SER A 102 -2.90 17.01 -14.50
C SER A 102 -2.23 15.89 -13.69
N CYS A 103 -2.94 14.79 -13.49
CA CYS A 103 -2.42 13.65 -12.73
C CYS A 103 -1.66 12.64 -13.62
N ILE A 104 -0.79 11.86 -12.99
CA ILE A 104 -0.17 10.69 -13.61
C ILE A 104 -1.26 9.60 -13.77
N GLU A 105 -1.22 8.85 -14.87
CA GLU A 105 -2.14 7.73 -15.08
C GLU A 105 -1.77 6.55 -14.17
N GLY A 106 -2.78 5.81 -13.69
CA GLY A 106 -2.56 4.67 -12.81
C GLY A 106 -1.97 3.43 -13.51
N PRO A 107 -1.71 2.35 -12.74
CA PRO A 107 -1.99 2.24 -11.30
C PRO A 107 -0.97 2.97 -10.43
N HIS A 108 -1.40 3.65 -9.38
CA HIS A 108 -0.52 4.33 -8.44
C HIS A 108 0.06 3.39 -7.37
N LEU A 109 -0.73 2.42 -6.89
CA LEU A 109 -0.27 1.38 -5.97
C LEU A 109 -0.47 -0.01 -6.54
N ILE A 110 0.45 -0.89 -6.18
CA ILE A 110 0.32 -2.33 -6.32
C ILE A 110 0.12 -2.93 -4.94
N VAL A 111 -0.98 -3.64 -4.75
CA VAL A 111 -1.33 -4.31 -3.49
C VAL A 111 -1.28 -5.81 -3.67
N ARG A 112 -0.63 -6.50 -2.75
CA ARG A 112 -0.52 -7.96 -2.70
C ARG A 112 -0.94 -8.46 -1.33
N ARG A 113 -1.37 -9.71 -1.27
CA ARG A 113 -1.63 -10.38 0.01
C ARG A 113 -0.38 -11.10 0.47
N GLN A 114 -0.15 -11.00 1.78
CA GLN A 114 0.85 -11.78 2.47
C GLN A 114 0.21 -12.26 3.78
N HIS A 115 -0.22 -13.52 3.81
CA HIS A 115 -1.04 -14.06 4.91
C HIS A 115 -2.33 -13.23 5.11
N ASN A 116 -2.58 -12.76 6.33
CA ASN A 116 -3.72 -11.91 6.67
C ASN A 116 -3.47 -10.41 6.43
N LYS A 117 -2.32 -10.01 5.91
CA LYS A 117 -1.93 -8.61 5.68
C LYS A 117 -1.96 -8.25 4.19
N LEU A 118 -2.10 -6.95 3.92
CA LEU A 118 -1.89 -6.38 2.60
C LEU A 118 -0.56 -5.65 2.56
N ILE A 119 0.25 -5.95 1.55
CA ILE A 119 1.50 -5.23 1.26
C ILE A 119 1.22 -4.35 0.05
N ALA A 120 1.32 -3.04 0.23
CA ALA A 120 1.21 -2.08 -0.86
C ALA A 120 2.59 -1.48 -1.17
N SER A 121 2.87 -1.25 -2.45
CA SER A 121 4.02 -0.50 -2.91
C SER A 121 3.59 0.47 -3.99
N TYR A 122 4.37 1.51 -4.24
CA TYR A 122 4.17 2.32 -5.43
C TYR A 122 4.40 1.50 -6.70
N SER A 123 3.66 1.83 -7.76
CA SER A 123 3.91 1.24 -9.07
C SER A 123 5.23 1.74 -9.66
N PRO A 124 5.90 0.96 -10.53
CA PRO A 124 7.22 1.32 -11.07
C PRO A 124 7.29 2.68 -11.79
N HIS A 125 6.18 3.17 -12.35
CA HIS A 125 6.14 4.46 -13.03
C HIS A 125 6.01 5.66 -12.09
N MET A 126 5.75 5.44 -10.79
CA MET A 126 5.69 6.49 -9.75
C MET A 126 7.09 6.88 -9.25
N GLN A 127 8.04 7.06 -10.17
CA GLN A 127 9.44 7.31 -9.86
C GLN A 127 9.58 8.59 -9.00
N GLY A 128 10.41 8.54 -7.96
CA GLY A 128 10.73 9.69 -7.10
C GLY A 128 10.16 9.65 -5.67
N GLN A 129 9.28 8.70 -5.33
CA GLN A 129 8.69 8.59 -3.97
C GLN A 129 9.42 7.61 -3.04
N GLY A 130 10.63 7.17 -3.41
CA GLY A 130 11.20 5.94 -2.87
C GLY A 130 10.36 4.73 -3.27
N ASN A 131 10.76 3.52 -2.84
CA ASN A 131 9.92 2.34 -2.98
C ASN A 131 9.61 1.72 -1.61
N PRO A 132 8.99 2.48 -0.69
CA PRO A 132 8.60 1.93 0.60
C PRO A 132 7.53 0.86 0.43
N GLU A 133 7.63 -0.18 1.25
CA GLU A 133 6.56 -1.17 1.40
C GLU A 133 5.66 -0.78 2.57
N PHE A 134 4.37 -0.64 2.30
CA PHE A 134 3.35 -0.32 3.29
C PHE A 134 2.64 -1.60 3.70
N THR A 135 2.76 -1.98 4.97
CA THR A 135 2.11 -3.18 5.49
C THR A 135 0.84 -2.80 6.23
N TYR A 136 -0.31 -3.25 5.71
CA TYR A 136 -1.61 -3.03 6.32
C TYR A 136 -2.14 -4.33 6.94
N ARG A 137 -2.77 -4.19 8.09
CA ARG A 137 -3.52 -5.27 8.75
C ARG A 137 -5.02 -4.97 8.70
N PRO A 138 -5.89 -5.99 8.74
CA PRO A 138 -7.32 -5.76 8.91
C PRO A 138 -7.59 -4.90 10.15
N ALA A 139 -8.50 -3.95 10.01
CA ALA A 139 -9.03 -3.24 11.16
C ALA A 139 -9.84 -4.21 12.02
N ALA A 140 -9.81 -4.01 13.35
CA ALA A 140 -10.72 -4.74 14.22
C ALA A 140 -12.17 -4.34 13.89
N PRO A 141 -13.13 -5.27 14.00
CA PRO A 141 -14.55 -4.96 13.86
C PRO A 141 -15.03 -3.93 14.88
#